data_AF-A0A5E3XSE8-F1
#
_entry.id   AF-A0A5E3XSE8-F1
#
_cell.length_a   1.000
_cell.length_b   1.000
_cell.length_c   1.000
_cell.angle_alpha   90.00
_cell.angle_beta   90.00
_cell.angle_gamma   90.00
#
_symmetry.space_group_name_H-M   'P 1'
#
loop_
_entity.id
_entity.type
_entity.pdbx_description
1 polymer ?
#
loop_
_entity_poly.entity_id
_entity_poly.type
_entity_poly.pdbx_seq_one_letter_code
_entity_poly.pdbx_strand_id
1 'polypeptide(L)'
;MVWSPAVPAAIEVLERLRDVCASAPCRLVAVDDIDIALQPLRYIDAHRTGPMPPAALYASADRFKKSTLRLLWLLSLLSDGRPDNWSLYFSAMSMIIQLVFTRDDAIYEEDGDLETAQDVLDAYRLYMQPIDRVVTSIFESQNEAFFPLVRMMGIQFVSQQLFAGVLAQNATGLPEALFLGGMRRAAGAKYLAIVYQELAPDRVAIAPPNVRAVTVLGQAEGIAYPFDGIRTQSVYAGSLVNGWEGEISAERVESLSPAQIHALRSPLTVWPGAKTFCHHCAQVFKSGQGLRKCKGCRRALYCGAQCQKHDWSTVHKVACKVWRLVTVEEEKPSVRQAIAQLSLDAVANFPA
;
A
#
# COMPACT_ATOMS: atom_id res chain seq x y z
N MET A 1 -8.90 14.28 -19.12
CA MET A 1 -8.52 13.07 -18.38
C MET A 1 -7.88 12.12 -19.38
N VAL A 2 -6.67 11.60 -19.10
CA VAL A 2 -6.06 10.56 -19.93
C VAL A 2 -6.24 9.23 -19.22
N TRP A 3 -6.93 8.30 -19.87
CA TRP A 3 -7.17 6.98 -19.27
C TRP A 3 -5.92 6.12 -19.24
N SER A 4 -5.86 5.22 -18.26
CA SER A 4 -4.72 4.30 -18.08
C SER A 4 -4.46 3.48 -19.34
N PRO A 5 -3.19 3.33 -19.78
CA PRO A 5 -2.84 2.46 -20.90
C PRO A 5 -3.10 0.97 -20.60
N ALA A 6 -3.46 0.61 -19.37
CA ALA A 6 -3.80 -0.76 -18.97
C ALA A 6 -5.24 -1.18 -19.35
N VAL A 7 -6.10 -0.26 -19.79
CA VAL A 7 -7.51 -0.56 -20.13
C VAL A 7 -7.64 -1.69 -21.17
N PRO A 8 -6.91 -1.70 -22.31
CA PRO A 8 -7.04 -2.78 -23.29
C PRO A 8 -6.65 -4.15 -22.74
N ALA A 9 -5.58 -4.21 -21.93
CA ALA A 9 -5.12 -5.45 -21.31
C ALA A 9 -6.15 -5.98 -20.29
N ALA A 10 -6.78 -5.07 -19.52
CA ALA A 10 -7.87 -5.45 -18.61
C ALA A 10 -9.09 -5.99 -19.37
N ILE A 11 -9.48 -5.36 -20.47
CA ILE A 11 -10.57 -5.84 -21.34
C ILE A 11 -10.23 -7.25 -21.86
N GLU A 12 -9.04 -7.46 -22.41
CA GLU A 12 -8.61 -8.77 -22.93
C GLU A 12 -8.70 -9.88 -21.87
N VAL A 13 -8.23 -9.60 -20.65
CA VAL A 13 -8.32 -10.56 -19.53
C VAL A 13 -9.78 -10.86 -19.19
N LEU A 14 -10.63 -9.83 -19.12
CA LEU A 14 -12.04 -10.00 -18.76
C LEU A 14 -12.83 -10.73 -19.86
N GLU A 15 -12.58 -10.49 -21.15
CA GLU A 15 -13.19 -11.26 -22.26
C GLU A 15 -12.80 -12.74 -22.19
N ARG A 16 -11.53 -13.05 -21.96
CA ARG A 16 -11.09 -14.44 -21.79
C ARG A 16 -11.79 -15.11 -20.62
N LEU A 17 -11.91 -14.41 -19.50
CA LEU A 17 -12.66 -14.91 -18.33
C LEU A 17 -14.14 -15.11 -18.66
N ARG A 18 -14.73 -14.19 -19.42
CA ARG A 18 -16.13 -14.25 -19.87
C ARG A 18 -16.39 -15.51 -20.68
N ASP A 19 -15.54 -15.82 -21.65
CA ASP A 19 -15.66 -17.00 -22.51
C ASP A 19 -15.48 -18.31 -21.71
N VAL A 20 -14.52 -18.33 -20.78
CA VAL A 20 -14.31 -19.47 -19.87
C VAL A 20 -15.54 -19.67 -18.96
N CYS A 21 -16.10 -18.61 -18.38
CA CYS A 21 -17.27 -18.69 -17.51
C CYS A 21 -18.56 -19.05 -18.28
N ALA A 22 -18.67 -18.67 -19.56
CA ALA A 22 -19.79 -19.03 -20.41
C ALA A 22 -19.82 -20.54 -20.72
N SER A 23 -18.64 -21.15 -20.87
CA SER A 23 -18.48 -22.57 -21.22
C SER A 23 -18.33 -23.51 -20.01
N ALA A 24 -18.02 -22.99 -18.82
CA ALA A 24 -17.82 -23.81 -17.62
C ALA A 24 -19.14 -24.32 -17.01
N PRO A 25 -19.23 -25.62 -16.64
CA PRO A 25 -20.42 -26.21 -16.01
C PRO A 25 -20.66 -25.74 -14.57
N CYS A 26 -19.60 -25.33 -13.87
CA CYS A 26 -19.67 -24.71 -12.54
C CYS A 26 -19.08 -23.30 -12.63
N ARG A 27 -19.90 -22.28 -12.34
CA ARG A 27 -19.51 -20.88 -12.47
C ARG A 27 -19.03 -20.34 -11.13
N LEU A 28 -17.76 -19.96 -11.05
CA LEU A 28 -17.22 -19.21 -9.90
C LEU A 28 -17.77 -17.77 -9.88
N VAL A 29 -18.02 -17.21 -11.06
CA VAL A 29 -18.55 -15.86 -11.29
C VAL A 29 -19.55 -15.92 -12.46
N ALA A 30 -20.65 -15.15 -12.41
CA ALA A 30 -21.60 -15.10 -13.51
C ALA A 30 -21.03 -14.29 -14.69
N VAL A 31 -21.40 -14.63 -15.93
CA VAL A 31 -21.04 -13.83 -17.13
C VAL A 31 -21.49 -12.36 -16.93
N ASP A 32 -22.69 -12.17 -16.40
CA ASP A 32 -23.24 -10.86 -16.04
C ASP A 32 -22.37 -10.08 -15.03
N ASP A 33 -21.66 -10.75 -14.12
CA ASP A 33 -20.77 -10.05 -13.18
C ASP A 33 -19.56 -9.48 -13.93
N ILE A 34 -19.06 -10.17 -14.95
CA ILE A 34 -17.94 -9.72 -15.80
C ILE A 34 -18.39 -8.57 -16.72
N ASP A 35 -19.58 -8.68 -17.30
CA ASP A 35 -20.13 -7.66 -18.21
C ASP A 35 -20.31 -6.30 -17.51
N ILE A 36 -20.58 -6.28 -16.20
CA ILE A 36 -20.64 -5.05 -15.37
C ILE A 36 -19.33 -4.27 -15.38
N ALA A 37 -18.18 -4.95 -15.41
CA ALA A 37 -16.88 -4.28 -15.50
C ALA A 37 -16.50 -3.96 -16.96
N LEU A 38 -16.84 -4.85 -17.90
CA LEU A 38 -16.51 -4.67 -19.33
C LEU A 38 -17.22 -3.47 -19.96
N GLN A 39 -18.47 -3.20 -19.62
CA GLN A 39 -19.25 -2.12 -20.23
C GLN A 39 -18.58 -0.73 -20.08
N PRO A 40 -18.26 -0.25 -18.86
CA PRO A 40 -17.57 1.03 -18.70
C PRO A 40 -16.13 1.00 -19.25
N LEU A 41 -15.41 -0.14 -19.17
CA LEU A 41 -14.05 -0.23 -19.74
C LEU A 41 -14.04 -0.10 -21.26
N ARG A 42 -14.99 -0.71 -21.97
CA ARG A 42 -15.14 -0.56 -23.42
C ARG A 42 -15.49 0.88 -23.79
N TYR A 43 -16.29 1.57 -22.98
CA TYR A 43 -16.53 2.99 -23.18
C TYR A 43 -15.25 3.81 -23.04
N ILE A 44 -14.48 3.57 -21.97
CA ILE A 44 -13.19 4.22 -21.74
C ILE A 44 -12.22 3.97 -22.90
N ASP A 45 -12.14 2.74 -23.40
CA ASP A 45 -11.26 2.40 -24.52
C ASP A 45 -11.67 3.07 -25.82
N ALA A 46 -12.97 3.21 -26.09
CA ALA A 46 -13.49 3.95 -27.24
C ALA A 46 -13.27 5.47 -27.11
N HIS A 47 -13.14 5.99 -25.88
CA HIS A 47 -13.03 7.41 -25.56
C HIS A 47 -11.76 7.72 -24.75
N ARG A 48 -10.59 7.22 -25.21
CA ARG A 48 -9.32 7.34 -24.45
C ARG A 48 -8.92 8.76 -24.03
N THR A 49 -9.37 9.75 -24.78
CA THR A 49 -9.17 11.19 -24.51
C THR A 49 -10.49 11.93 -24.30
N GLY A 50 -11.58 11.19 -24.12
CA GLY A 50 -12.95 11.70 -24.03
C GLY A 50 -13.45 11.81 -22.59
N PRO A 51 -14.77 11.96 -22.40
CA PRO A 51 -15.36 12.14 -21.08
C PRO A 51 -15.33 10.86 -20.25
N MET A 52 -15.68 11.01 -18.97
CA MET A 52 -15.97 9.89 -18.07
C MET A 52 -17.19 9.08 -18.56
N PRO A 53 -17.23 7.75 -18.33
CA PRO A 53 -18.44 6.98 -18.60
C PRO A 53 -19.63 7.58 -17.83
N PRO A 54 -20.78 7.88 -18.49
CA PRO A 54 -21.97 8.37 -17.80
C PRO A 54 -22.51 7.33 -16.80
N ALA A 55 -23.25 7.77 -15.78
CA ALA A 55 -23.72 6.91 -14.70
C ALA A 55 -24.59 5.75 -15.21
N ALA A 56 -25.34 5.98 -16.29
CA ALA A 56 -26.17 4.97 -16.96
C ALA A 56 -25.40 3.75 -17.52
N LEU A 57 -24.07 3.81 -17.63
CA LEU A 57 -23.24 2.66 -18.00
C LEU A 57 -22.88 1.74 -16.83
N TYR A 58 -23.13 2.17 -15.59
CA TYR A 58 -22.88 1.37 -14.40
C TYR A 58 -24.15 0.67 -13.93
N ALA A 59 -23.98 -0.51 -13.34
CA ALA A 59 -25.06 -1.18 -12.63
C ALA A 59 -25.45 -0.43 -11.35
N SER A 60 -26.60 -0.77 -10.76
CA SER A 60 -27.00 -0.27 -9.44
C SER A 60 -25.92 -0.54 -8.39
N ALA A 61 -25.85 0.31 -7.35
CA ALA A 61 -24.80 0.26 -6.33
C ALA A 61 -24.56 -1.15 -5.75
N ASP A 62 -25.63 -1.80 -5.29
CA ASP A 62 -25.56 -3.14 -4.71
C ASP A 62 -25.07 -4.18 -5.73
N ARG A 63 -25.56 -4.11 -6.98
CA ARG A 63 -25.18 -5.05 -8.03
C ARG A 63 -23.72 -4.84 -8.44
N PHE A 64 -23.30 -3.60 -8.68
CA PHE A 64 -21.93 -3.24 -9.01
C PHE A 64 -20.97 -3.71 -7.91
N LYS A 65 -21.25 -3.38 -6.64
CA LYS A 65 -20.43 -3.78 -5.49
C LYS A 65 -20.23 -5.29 -5.41
N LYS A 66 -21.31 -6.08 -5.50
CA LYS A 66 -21.25 -7.55 -5.44
C LYS A 66 -20.45 -8.14 -6.59
N SER A 67 -20.69 -7.68 -7.81
CA SER A 67 -19.99 -8.18 -9.01
C SER A 67 -18.51 -7.81 -8.98
N THR A 68 -18.16 -6.57 -8.64
CA THR A 68 -16.78 -6.10 -8.44
C THR A 68 -16.04 -6.96 -7.41
N LEU A 69 -16.65 -7.22 -6.25
CA LEU A 69 -16.04 -8.07 -5.22
C LEU A 69 -15.77 -9.50 -5.72
N ARG A 70 -16.74 -10.12 -6.40
CA ARG A 70 -16.57 -11.47 -6.96
C ARG A 70 -15.45 -11.52 -8.00
N LEU A 71 -15.38 -10.53 -8.89
CA LEU A 71 -14.32 -10.43 -9.90
C LEU A 71 -12.94 -10.28 -9.26
N LEU A 72 -12.79 -9.37 -8.29
CA LEU A 72 -11.51 -9.18 -7.60
C LEU A 72 -11.07 -10.45 -6.86
N TRP A 73 -11.99 -11.17 -6.21
CA TRP A 73 -11.69 -12.46 -5.60
C TRP A 73 -11.23 -13.50 -6.63
N LEU A 74 -11.95 -13.64 -7.75
CA LEU A 74 -11.55 -14.55 -8.83
C LEU A 74 -10.15 -14.22 -9.35
N LEU A 75 -9.87 -12.96 -9.65
CA LEU A 75 -8.56 -12.51 -10.14
C LEU A 75 -7.44 -12.76 -9.11
N SER A 76 -7.72 -12.51 -7.82
CA SER A 76 -6.76 -12.81 -6.74
C SER A 76 -6.41 -14.30 -6.68
N LEU A 77 -7.39 -15.18 -6.88
CA LEU A 77 -7.19 -16.63 -6.87
C LEU A 77 -6.42 -17.10 -8.10
N LEU A 78 -6.68 -16.50 -9.26
CA LEU A 78 -5.97 -16.81 -10.50
C LEU A 78 -4.51 -16.33 -10.49
N SER A 79 -4.21 -15.28 -9.74
CA SER A 79 -2.83 -14.80 -9.56
C SER A 79 -1.98 -15.67 -8.62
N ASP A 80 -2.62 -16.49 -7.79
CA ASP A 80 -1.94 -17.21 -6.71
C ASP A 80 -0.98 -18.28 -7.26
N GLY A 81 0.30 -18.19 -6.88
CA GLY A 81 1.36 -19.09 -7.34
C GLY A 81 1.67 -19.03 -8.85
N ARG A 82 1.24 -17.97 -9.55
CA ARG A 82 1.40 -17.81 -11.02
C ARG A 82 2.06 -16.49 -11.41
N PRO A 83 3.33 -16.29 -11.06
CA PRO A 83 4.05 -15.03 -11.28
C PRO A 83 4.16 -14.63 -12.75
N ASP A 84 4.16 -15.62 -13.65
CA ASP A 84 4.16 -15.44 -15.10
C ASP A 84 2.93 -14.68 -15.64
N ASN A 85 1.81 -14.73 -14.91
CA ASN A 85 0.56 -14.07 -15.30
C ASN A 85 0.21 -12.83 -14.45
N TRP A 86 1.10 -12.45 -13.52
CA TRP A 86 0.82 -11.37 -12.58
C TRP A 86 0.54 -10.03 -13.25
N SER A 87 1.29 -9.62 -14.28
CA SER A 87 1.03 -8.36 -15.00
C SER A 87 -0.42 -8.24 -15.46
N LEU A 88 -0.91 -9.27 -16.14
CA LEU A 88 -2.25 -9.32 -16.72
C LEU A 88 -3.32 -9.18 -15.63
N TYR A 89 -3.21 -9.98 -14.56
CA TYR A 89 -4.19 -9.94 -13.47
C TYR A 89 -4.09 -8.66 -12.64
N PHE A 90 -2.89 -8.14 -12.39
CA PHE A 90 -2.69 -6.90 -11.65
C PHE A 90 -3.27 -5.71 -12.42
N SER A 91 -3.06 -5.65 -13.74
CA SER A 91 -3.69 -4.63 -14.59
C SER A 91 -5.22 -4.71 -14.52
N ALA A 92 -5.81 -5.91 -14.65
CA ALA A 92 -7.25 -6.09 -14.56
C ALA A 92 -7.81 -5.67 -13.19
N MET A 93 -7.17 -6.09 -12.09
CA MET A 93 -7.58 -5.71 -10.73
C MET A 93 -7.45 -4.20 -10.50
N SER A 94 -6.35 -3.57 -10.94
CA SER A 94 -6.18 -2.12 -10.84
C SER A 94 -7.26 -1.37 -11.61
N MET A 95 -7.64 -1.82 -12.82
CA MET A 95 -8.71 -1.19 -13.60
C MET A 95 -10.07 -1.38 -12.93
N ILE A 96 -10.38 -2.57 -12.40
CA ILE A 96 -11.63 -2.82 -11.68
C ILE A 96 -11.76 -1.93 -10.45
N ILE A 97 -10.68 -1.73 -9.68
CA ILE A 97 -10.68 -0.79 -8.54
C ILE A 97 -10.90 0.65 -9.03
N GLN A 98 -10.27 1.06 -10.13
CA GLN A 98 -10.51 2.40 -10.71
C GLN A 98 -11.96 2.61 -11.13
N LEU A 99 -12.64 1.56 -11.62
CA LEU A 99 -14.07 1.64 -11.98
C LEU A 99 -14.97 1.96 -10.78
N VAL A 100 -14.55 1.63 -9.55
CA VAL A 100 -15.28 2.04 -8.35
C VAL A 100 -15.32 3.56 -8.26
N PHE A 101 -14.17 4.21 -8.39
CA PHE A 101 -14.09 5.66 -8.31
C PHE A 101 -14.78 6.35 -9.48
N THR A 102 -14.59 5.86 -10.71
CA THR A 102 -15.24 6.47 -11.88
C THR A 102 -16.75 6.31 -11.86
N ARG A 103 -17.26 5.24 -11.22
CA ARG A 103 -18.70 5.09 -10.97
C ARG A 103 -19.17 6.14 -9.98
N ASP A 104 -18.49 6.26 -8.84
CA ASP A 104 -18.91 7.14 -7.75
C ASP A 104 -18.87 8.60 -8.21
N ASP A 105 -17.84 9.01 -8.95
CA ASP A 105 -17.74 10.32 -9.58
C ASP A 105 -18.89 10.56 -10.59
N ALA A 106 -19.20 9.59 -11.46
CA ALA A 106 -20.26 9.74 -12.46
C ALA A 106 -21.65 9.86 -11.81
N ILE A 107 -21.90 9.10 -10.76
CA ILE A 107 -23.15 9.18 -9.98
C ILE A 107 -23.22 10.50 -9.24
N TYR A 108 -22.12 10.97 -8.65
CA TYR A 108 -22.08 12.25 -7.96
C TYR A 108 -22.36 13.43 -8.91
N GLU A 109 -21.83 13.39 -10.14
CA GLU A 109 -22.10 14.42 -11.16
C GLU A 109 -23.58 14.45 -11.60
N GLU A 110 -24.25 13.29 -11.67
CA GLU A 110 -25.65 13.20 -12.13
C GLU A 110 -26.68 13.40 -11.00
N ASP A 111 -26.48 12.76 -9.84
CA ASP A 111 -27.47 12.63 -8.76
C ASP A 111 -27.03 13.30 -7.44
N GLY A 112 -25.78 13.76 -7.34
CA GLY A 112 -25.19 14.27 -6.10
C GLY A 112 -24.75 13.17 -5.13
N ASP A 113 -24.54 13.53 -3.86
CA ASP A 113 -24.00 12.59 -2.86
C ASP A 113 -25.06 11.57 -2.40
N LEU A 114 -24.87 10.31 -2.78
CA LEU A 114 -25.78 9.21 -2.47
C LEU A 114 -25.29 8.29 -1.34
N GLU A 115 -24.02 8.36 -0.97
CA GLU A 115 -23.39 7.44 -0.01
C GLU A 115 -22.68 8.23 1.09
N THR A 116 -22.77 7.80 2.35
CA THR A 116 -22.02 8.51 3.40
C THR A 116 -20.53 8.20 3.27
N ALA A 117 -19.69 9.10 3.77
CA ALA A 117 -18.25 8.88 3.85
C ALA A 117 -17.86 7.55 4.55
N GLN A 118 -18.67 7.08 5.50
CA GLN A 118 -18.47 5.80 6.18
C GLN A 118 -18.84 4.62 5.28
N ASP A 119 -19.90 4.73 4.47
CA ASP A 119 -20.30 3.70 3.51
C ASP A 119 -19.21 3.46 2.45
N VAL A 120 -18.62 4.55 1.94
CA VAL A 120 -17.51 4.48 0.97
C VAL A 120 -16.28 3.82 1.60
N LEU A 121 -15.92 4.21 2.84
CA LEU A 121 -14.82 3.58 3.56
C LEU A 121 -15.06 2.07 3.77
N ASP A 122 -16.24 1.68 4.22
CA ASP A 122 -16.56 0.26 4.47
C ASP A 122 -16.63 -0.55 3.17
N ALA A 123 -17.15 0.03 2.08
CA ALA A 123 -17.08 -0.58 0.75
C ALA A 123 -15.63 -0.76 0.28
N TYR A 124 -14.81 0.28 0.41
CA TYR A 124 -13.40 0.23 0.00
C TYR A 124 -12.60 -0.81 0.78
N ARG A 125 -12.83 -0.95 2.08
CA ARG A 125 -12.23 -2.02 2.90
C ARG A 125 -12.56 -3.42 2.37
N LEU A 126 -13.78 -3.64 1.90
CA LEU A 126 -14.16 -4.93 1.31
C LEU A 126 -13.43 -5.17 -0.01
N TYR A 127 -13.33 -4.17 -0.89
CA TYR A 127 -12.59 -4.28 -2.15
C TYR A 127 -11.10 -4.57 -1.95
N MET A 128 -10.51 -4.08 -0.85
CA MET A 128 -9.10 -4.31 -0.55
C MET A 128 -8.78 -5.74 -0.05
N GLN A 129 -9.75 -6.54 0.39
CA GLN A 129 -9.48 -7.90 0.87
C GLN A 129 -8.84 -8.83 -0.17
N PRO A 130 -9.37 -8.96 -1.41
CA PRO A 130 -8.69 -9.74 -2.46
C PRO A 130 -7.33 -9.12 -2.85
N ILE A 131 -7.18 -7.79 -2.79
CA ILE A 131 -5.90 -7.12 -3.05
C ILE A 131 -4.87 -7.47 -1.97
N ASP A 132 -5.27 -7.50 -0.70
CA ASP A 132 -4.41 -7.87 0.43
C ASP A 132 -3.84 -9.30 0.29
N ARG A 133 -4.64 -10.21 -0.30
CA ARG A 133 -4.17 -11.56 -0.65
C ARG A 133 -3.06 -11.51 -1.70
N VAL A 134 -3.24 -10.74 -2.76
CA VAL A 134 -2.22 -10.56 -3.81
C VAL A 134 -0.95 -9.94 -3.26
N VAL A 135 -1.07 -8.87 -2.46
CA VAL A 135 0.09 -8.24 -1.81
C VAL A 135 0.80 -9.18 -0.85
N THR A 136 0.06 -10.06 -0.19
CA THR A 136 0.64 -11.14 0.61
C THR A 136 1.48 -12.09 -0.24
N SER A 137 0.93 -12.56 -1.37
CA SER A 137 1.66 -13.44 -2.28
C SER A 137 2.91 -12.78 -2.86
N ILE A 138 2.84 -11.49 -3.25
CA ILE A 138 4.01 -10.70 -3.69
C ILE A 138 5.08 -10.64 -2.60
N PHE A 139 4.68 -10.37 -1.35
CA PHE A 139 5.60 -10.26 -0.23
C PHE A 139 6.27 -11.59 0.12
N GLU A 140 5.51 -12.69 0.11
CA GLU A 140 6.02 -14.03 0.44
C GLU A 140 6.95 -14.57 -0.66
N SER A 141 6.70 -14.19 -1.92
CA SER A 141 7.51 -14.59 -3.07
C SER A 141 8.88 -13.92 -3.14
N GLN A 142 9.22 -12.98 -2.25
CA GLN A 142 10.46 -12.19 -2.33
C GLN A 142 11.76 -13.00 -2.31
N ASN A 143 11.71 -14.22 -1.76
CA ASN A 143 12.86 -15.12 -1.68
C ASN A 143 12.87 -16.17 -2.80
N GLU A 144 11.91 -16.11 -3.71
CA GLU A 144 11.79 -17.08 -4.81
C GLU A 144 12.65 -16.70 -6.00
N ALA A 145 13.15 -17.69 -6.74
CA ALA A 145 14.10 -17.51 -7.82
C ALA A 145 13.56 -16.61 -8.96
N PHE A 146 12.24 -16.60 -9.18
CA PHE A 146 11.61 -15.76 -10.21
C PHE A 146 11.37 -14.31 -9.75
N PHE A 147 11.48 -14.01 -8.45
CA PHE A 147 11.09 -12.70 -7.92
C PHE A 147 11.79 -11.53 -8.63
N PRO A 148 13.10 -11.58 -8.94
CA PRO A 148 13.76 -10.52 -9.68
C PRO A 148 13.09 -10.18 -11.03
N LEU A 149 12.44 -11.15 -11.68
CA LEU A 149 11.75 -10.98 -12.97
C LEU A 149 10.40 -10.28 -12.81
N VAL A 150 9.70 -10.50 -11.69
CA VAL A 150 8.32 -10.02 -11.49
C VAL A 150 8.19 -8.93 -10.43
N ARG A 151 9.30 -8.62 -9.74
CA ARG A 151 9.40 -7.61 -8.68
C ARG A 151 8.80 -6.28 -9.11
N MET A 152 9.20 -5.78 -10.28
CA MET A 152 8.73 -4.48 -10.80
C MET A 152 7.20 -4.42 -10.92
N MET A 153 6.57 -5.50 -11.40
CA MET A 153 5.12 -5.57 -11.55
C MET A 153 4.41 -5.59 -10.20
N GLY A 154 4.94 -6.36 -9.24
CA GLY A 154 4.41 -6.41 -7.89
C GLY A 154 4.48 -5.06 -7.17
N ILE A 155 5.63 -4.38 -7.26
CA ILE A 155 5.81 -3.04 -6.69
C ILE A 155 4.85 -2.03 -7.31
N GLN A 156 4.79 -2.00 -8.65
CA GLN A 156 3.91 -1.10 -9.37
C GLN A 156 2.46 -1.30 -8.95
N PHE A 157 2.03 -2.55 -8.83
CA PHE A 157 0.72 -2.90 -8.31
C PHE A 157 0.52 -2.36 -6.90
N VAL A 158 1.42 -2.64 -5.95
CA VAL A 158 1.31 -2.12 -4.57
C VAL A 158 1.21 -0.59 -4.52
N SER A 159 2.06 0.11 -5.27
CA SER A 159 2.04 1.58 -5.33
C SER A 159 0.74 2.12 -5.92
N GLN A 160 0.22 1.50 -6.99
CA GLN A 160 -1.08 1.86 -7.58
C GLN A 160 -2.23 1.66 -6.59
N GLN A 161 -2.21 0.58 -5.82
CA GLN A 161 -3.27 0.29 -4.84
C GLN A 161 -3.22 1.23 -3.63
N LEU A 162 -2.02 1.58 -3.15
CA LEU A 162 -1.88 2.63 -2.13
C LEU A 162 -2.35 3.98 -2.64
N PHE A 163 -2.05 4.30 -3.89
CA PHE A 163 -2.51 5.53 -4.52
C PHE A 163 -4.03 5.55 -4.71
N ALA A 164 -4.65 4.44 -5.11
CA ALA A 164 -6.11 4.29 -5.12
C ALA A 164 -6.72 4.59 -3.75
N GLY A 165 -6.02 4.26 -2.65
CA GLY A 165 -6.45 4.63 -1.30
C GLY A 165 -6.48 6.13 -1.03
N VAL A 166 -5.57 6.90 -1.67
CA VAL A 166 -5.56 8.37 -1.61
C VAL A 166 -6.79 8.94 -2.33
N LEU A 167 -7.11 8.41 -3.51
CA LEU A 167 -8.30 8.82 -4.25
C LEU A 167 -9.58 8.52 -3.46
N ALA A 168 -9.68 7.31 -2.89
CA ALA A 168 -10.76 6.91 -2.01
C ALA A 168 -10.90 7.86 -0.82
N GLN A 169 -9.79 8.19 -0.15
CA GLN A 169 -9.77 9.15 0.96
C GLN A 169 -10.33 10.50 0.53
N ASN A 170 -9.84 11.05 -0.58
CA ASN A 170 -10.30 12.34 -1.09
C ASN A 170 -11.79 12.33 -1.41
N ALA A 171 -12.29 11.27 -2.06
CA ALA A 171 -13.71 11.10 -2.38
C ALA A 171 -14.59 11.07 -1.12
N THR A 172 -14.11 10.47 -0.02
CA THR A 172 -14.88 10.44 1.24
C THR A 172 -14.92 11.76 1.99
N GLY A 173 -14.01 12.70 1.71
CA GLY A 173 -13.81 13.91 2.50
C GLY A 173 -13.39 13.68 3.96
N LEU A 174 -13.11 12.43 4.37
CA LEU A 174 -12.69 12.12 5.73
C LEU A 174 -11.31 12.69 6.03
N PRO A 175 -11.07 13.18 7.26
CA PRO A 175 -9.72 13.44 7.73
C PRO A 175 -8.82 12.21 7.54
N GLU A 176 -7.62 12.42 7.01
CA GLU A 176 -6.65 11.36 6.69
C GLU A 176 -6.48 10.35 7.84
N ALA A 177 -6.33 10.85 9.07
CA ALA A 177 -6.16 10.01 10.25
C ALA A 177 -7.34 9.06 10.52
N LEU A 178 -8.58 9.49 10.21
CA LEU A 178 -9.78 8.66 10.35
C LEU A 178 -9.86 7.63 9.22
N PHE A 179 -9.66 8.05 7.98
CA PHE A 179 -9.67 7.16 6.82
C PHE A 179 -8.59 6.07 6.94
N LEU A 180 -7.33 6.45 7.14
CA LEU A 180 -6.21 5.51 7.29
C LEU A 180 -6.38 4.64 8.53
N GLY A 181 -6.88 5.21 9.63
CA GLY A 181 -7.23 4.48 10.84
C GLY A 181 -8.25 3.37 10.59
N GLY A 182 -9.30 3.66 9.80
CA GLY A 182 -10.31 2.69 9.38
C GLY A 182 -9.79 1.65 8.39
N MET A 183 -8.79 2.00 7.58
CA MET A 183 -8.13 1.12 6.61
C MET A 183 -7.07 0.19 7.23
N ARG A 184 -6.80 0.29 8.54
CA ARG A 184 -5.81 -0.56 9.22
C ARG A 184 -6.18 -2.03 9.19
N ARG A 185 -5.21 -2.86 8.80
CA ARG A 185 -5.38 -4.31 8.64
C ARG A 185 -4.05 -5.05 8.65
N ALA A 186 -4.10 -6.38 8.84
CA ALA A 186 -2.91 -7.23 8.97
C ALA A 186 -1.98 -7.14 7.74
N ALA A 187 -2.55 -7.01 6.53
CA ALA A 187 -1.76 -6.86 5.31
C ALA A 187 -0.98 -5.54 5.25
N GLY A 188 -1.38 -4.49 5.98
CA GLY A 188 -0.75 -3.17 5.93
C GLY A 188 0.76 -3.18 6.21
N ALA A 189 1.23 -4.08 7.08
CA ALA A 189 2.67 -4.26 7.32
C ALA A 189 3.44 -4.77 6.08
N LYS A 190 2.79 -5.57 5.23
CA LYS A 190 3.37 -6.10 3.98
C LYS A 190 3.44 -5.01 2.92
N TYR A 191 2.40 -4.19 2.79
CA TYR A 191 2.44 -2.97 1.97
C TYR A 191 3.62 -2.08 2.38
N LEU A 192 3.75 -1.81 3.68
CA LEU A 192 4.83 -0.99 4.22
C LEU A 192 6.21 -1.60 3.95
N ALA A 193 6.36 -2.91 4.14
CA ALA A 193 7.61 -3.60 3.88
C ALA A 193 8.04 -3.51 2.41
N ILE A 194 7.10 -3.69 1.48
CA ILE A 194 7.35 -3.53 0.04
C ILE A 194 7.74 -2.09 -0.26
N VAL A 195 7.00 -1.09 0.23
CA VAL A 195 7.32 0.32 0.02
C VAL A 195 8.73 0.67 0.53
N TYR A 196 9.11 0.19 1.71
CA TYR A 196 10.45 0.43 2.26
C TYR A 196 11.56 -0.13 1.37
N GLN A 197 11.38 -1.29 0.73
CA GLN A 197 12.38 -1.89 -0.15
C GLN A 197 12.66 -1.06 -1.41
N GLU A 198 11.73 -0.18 -1.79
CA GLU A 198 11.81 0.66 -2.99
C GLU A 198 12.33 2.07 -2.72
N LEU A 199 12.69 2.39 -1.48
CA LEU A 199 13.23 3.70 -1.13
C LEU A 199 14.73 3.85 -1.46
N ALA A 200 15.41 2.76 -1.83
CA ALA A 200 16.82 2.79 -2.20
C ALA A 200 17.02 3.50 -3.55
N PRO A 201 18.00 4.41 -3.71
CA PRO A 201 18.19 5.20 -4.93
C PRO A 201 18.33 4.37 -6.21
N ASP A 202 19.02 3.23 -6.12
CA ASP A 202 19.23 2.26 -7.20
C ASP A 202 17.97 1.46 -7.54
N ARG A 203 16.98 1.47 -6.64
CA ARG A 203 15.70 0.77 -6.76
C ARG A 203 14.52 1.67 -7.09
N VAL A 204 14.73 2.98 -7.19
CA VAL A 204 13.73 3.94 -7.72
C VAL A 204 13.60 3.75 -9.23
N ALA A 205 13.27 2.54 -9.67
CA ALA A 205 12.84 2.29 -11.01
C ALA A 205 11.40 2.80 -11.11
N ILE A 206 11.24 3.87 -11.87
CA ILE A 206 9.98 4.51 -12.18
C ILE A 206 9.13 3.50 -12.96
N ALA A 207 8.22 2.79 -12.31
CA ALA A 207 7.20 2.02 -13.01
C ALA A 207 6.05 2.98 -13.37
N PRO A 208 5.71 3.17 -14.66
CA PRO A 208 4.59 4.01 -15.06
C PRO A 208 3.26 3.51 -14.46
N PRO A 209 2.29 4.38 -14.12
CA PRO A 209 2.44 5.81 -13.92
C PRO A 209 3.34 6.03 -12.69
N ASN A 210 4.26 6.99 -12.82
CA ASN A 210 5.49 7.21 -12.04
C ASN A 210 5.31 7.47 -10.53
N VAL A 211 4.52 6.66 -9.81
CA VAL A 211 4.24 6.82 -8.38
C VAL A 211 5.49 6.37 -7.62
N ARG A 212 6.23 7.34 -7.09
CA ARG A 212 7.42 7.06 -6.28
C ARG A 212 7.00 6.40 -4.97
N ALA A 213 7.76 5.41 -4.51
CA ALA A 213 7.49 4.73 -3.24
C ALA A 213 7.38 5.71 -2.05
N VAL A 214 8.22 6.76 -2.05
CA VAL A 214 8.18 7.81 -1.02
C VAL A 214 6.86 8.58 -1.01
N THR A 215 6.18 8.68 -2.15
CA THR A 215 4.89 9.38 -2.30
C THR A 215 3.73 8.61 -1.67
N VAL A 216 3.81 7.28 -1.64
CA VAL A 216 2.79 6.42 -1.00
C VAL A 216 3.20 5.93 0.38
N LEU A 217 4.34 6.40 0.91
CA LEU A 217 4.86 5.94 2.19
C LEU A 217 3.92 6.25 3.35
N GLY A 218 3.38 7.47 3.43
CA GLY A 218 2.43 7.86 4.49
C GLY A 218 1.16 7.00 4.49
N GLN A 219 0.66 6.65 3.30
CA GLN A 219 -0.48 5.75 3.14
C GLN A 219 -0.17 4.35 3.66
N ALA A 220 0.98 3.78 3.27
CA ALA A 220 1.42 2.47 3.73
C ALA A 220 1.63 2.43 5.26
N GLU A 221 2.19 3.50 5.84
CA GLU A 221 2.35 3.64 7.28
C GLU A 221 0.99 3.77 7.99
N GLY A 222 0.04 4.51 7.42
CA GLY A 222 -1.27 4.74 8.01
C GLY A 222 -2.14 3.48 8.09
N ILE A 223 -2.10 2.64 7.05
CA ILE A 223 -2.85 1.37 6.99
C ILE A 223 -2.19 0.21 7.76
N ALA A 224 -0.93 0.37 8.19
CA ALA A 224 -0.28 -0.60 9.06
C ALA A 224 -0.76 -0.40 10.52
N TYR A 225 -1.01 -1.50 11.23
CA TYR A 225 -1.17 -1.40 12.68
C TYR A 225 0.13 -0.88 13.30
N PRO A 226 0.07 0.04 14.29
CA PRO A 226 1.27 0.62 14.89
C PRO A 226 2.32 -0.40 15.35
N PHE A 227 1.89 -1.51 15.98
CA PHE A 227 2.82 -2.55 16.43
C PHE A 227 3.56 -3.21 15.25
N ASP A 228 2.83 -3.60 14.21
CA ASP A 228 3.42 -4.24 13.03
C ASP A 228 4.26 -3.26 12.21
N GLY A 229 3.86 -1.99 12.14
CA GLY A 229 4.61 -0.92 11.49
C GLY A 229 5.99 -0.71 12.12
N ILE A 230 6.07 -0.64 13.45
CA ILE A 230 7.35 -0.50 14.18
C ILE A 230 8.27 -1.69 13.92
N ARG A 231 7.73 -2.91 13.95
CA ARG A 231 8.50 -4.12 13.65
C ARG A 231 9.01 -4.11 12.22
N THR A 232 8.15 -3.73 11.27
CA THR A 232 8.50 -3.61 9.86
C THR A 232 9.61 -2.58 9.64
N GLN A 233 9.52 -1.40 10.27
CA GLN A 233 10.55 -0.36 10.22
C GLN A 233 11.87 -0.84 10.86
N SER A 234 11.81 -1.64 11.93
CA SER A 234 12.99 -2.21 12.58
C SER A 234 13.69 -3.24 11.69
N VAL A 235 12.93 -4.10 11.00
CA VAL A 235 13.45 -5.06 10.02
C VAL A 235 14.07 -4.31 8.84
N TYR A 236 13.40 -3.26 8.35
CA TYR A 236 13.92 -2.42 7.28
C TYR A 236 15.27 -1.77 7.64
N ALA A 237 15.37 -1.19 8.84
CA ALA A 237 16.63 -0.66 9.36
C ALA A 237 17.75 -1.72 9.36
N GLY A 238 17.41 -2.97 9.67
CA GLY A 238 18.32 -4.12 9.54
C GLY A 238 18.70 -4.43 8.10
N SER A 239 17.74 -4.42 7.17
CA SER A 239 18.01 -4.72 5.76
C SER A 239 18.94 -3.72 5.08
N LEU A 240 18.93 -2.46 5.50
CA LEU A 240 19.80 -1.42 4.93
C LEU A 240 21.28 -1.66 5.24
N VAL A 241 21.57 -2.38 6.32
CA VAL A 241 22.94 -2.68 6.74
C VAL A 241 23.38 -4.09 6.36
N ASN A 242 22.48 -4.90 5.77
CA ASN A 242 22.83 -6.20 5.23
C ASN A 242 23.79 -5.99 4.05
N GLY A 243 25.04 -6.44 4.20
CA GLY A 243 26.11 -6.21 3.21
C GLY A 243 27.06 -5.06 3.56
N TRP A 244 26.83 -4.34 4.68
CA TRP A 244 27.87 -3.47 5.23
C TRP A 244 28.94 -4.34 5.87
N GLU A 245 30.12 -4.42 5.27
CA GLU A 245 31.29 -5.00 5.92
C GLU A 245 31.66 -4.13 7.13
N GLY A 246 31.72 -4.75 8.33
CA GLY A 246 32.14 -4.07 9.56
C GLY A 246 31.01 -3.52 10.42
N GLU A 247 31.30 -2.42 11.15
CA GLU A 247 30.35 -1.82 12.09
C GLU A 247 29.44 -0.77 11.45
N ILE A 248 28.20 -0.68 11.93
CA ILE A 248 27.25 0.39 11.58
C ILE A 248 27.83 1.74 12.02
N SER A 249 28.30 2.55 11.06
CA SER A 249 28.98 3.84 11.27
C SER A 249 28.13 5.03 10.83
N ALA A 250 28.52 6.24 11.24
CA ALA A 250 27.86 7.48 10.82
C ALA A 250 27.96 7.69 9.31
N GLU A 251 29.15 7.50 8.73
CA GLU A 251 29.41 7.64 7.28
C GLU A 251 28.48 6.77 6.43
N ARG A 252 28.20 5.53 6.86
CA ARG A 252 27.27 4.64 6.14
C ARG A 252 25.81 5.10 6.24
N VAL A 253 25.44 5.75 7.33
CA VAL A 253 24.10 6.34 7.49
C VAL A 253 23.98 7.64 6.68
N GLU A 254 25.07 8.40 6.56
CA GLU A 254 25.17 9.59 5.70
C GLU A 254 24.99 9.24 4.21
N SER A 255 25.33 8.02 3.79
CA SER A 255 25.10 7.58 2.41
C SER A 255 23.67 7.12 2.12
N LEU A 256 22.76 7.09 3.11
CA LEU A 256 21.35 6.81 2.88
C LEU A 256 20.67 7.96 2.15
N SER A 257 19.69 7.65 1.31
CA SER A 257 18.92 8.67 0.61
C SER A 257 18.02 9.46 1.58
N PRO A 258 17.63 10.71 1.23
CA PRO A 258 16.67 11.46 2.03
C PRO A 258 15.36 10.70 2.28
N ALA A 259 14.88 9.92 1.30
CA ALA A 259 13.68 9.09 1.45
C ALA A 259 13.88 7.95 2.46
N GLN A 260 15.07 7.31 2.47
CA GLN A 260 15.41 6.27 3.44
C GLN A 260 15.53 6.84 4.86
N ILE A 261 16.18 8.01 5.01
CA ILE A 261 16.28 8.73 6.29
C ILE A 261 14.87 9.08 6.79
N HIS A 262 14.02 9.64 5.93
CA HIS A 262 12.62 9.97 6.27
C HIS A 262 11.81 8.73 6.68
N ALA A 263 11.96 7.60 5.99
CA ALA A 263 11.31 6.35 6.35
C ALA A 263 11.78 5.76 7.69
N LEU A 264 13.00 6.11 8.12
CA LEU A 264 13.56 5.74 9.42
C LEU A 264 13.32 6.78 10.51
N ARG A 265 12.47 7.79 10.28
CA ARG A 265 12.09 8.76 11.32
C ARG A 265 11.44 8.06 12.51
N SER A 266 11.37 8.76 13.65
CA SER A 266 10.91 8.17 14.91
C SER A 266 9.56 7.45 14.77
N PRO A 267 9.44 6.16 15.13
CA PRO A 267 8.17 5.44 15.10
C PRO A 267 7.10 6.08 16.00
N LEU A 268 7.53 6.82 17.03
CA LEU A 268 6.63 7.57 17.93
C LEU A 268 6.01 8.81 17.26
N THR A 269 6.57 9.24 16.13
CA THR A 269 6.04 10.31 15.27
C THR A 269 5.15 9.71 14.19
N VAL A 270 5.61 8.64 13.52
CA VAL A 270 4.84 7.95 12.48
C VAL A 270 3.54 7.37 13.03
N TRP A 271 3.61 6.69 14.18
CA TRP A 271 2.46 6.11 14.86
C TRP A 271 2.34 6.69 16.27
N PRO A 272 1.60 7.79 16.49
CA PRO A 272 1.44 8.37 17.82
C PRO A 272 0.92 7.38 18.88
N GLY A 273 0.07 6.43 18.47
CA GLY A 273 -0.43 5.33 19.30
C GLY A 273 0.66 4.37 19.80
N ALA A 274 1.86 4.36 19.19
CA ALA A 274 3.01 3.58 19.64
C ALA A 274 3.46 3.91 21.07
N LYS A 275 3.06 5.06 21.62
CA LYS A 275 3.38 5.48 22.99
C LYS A 275 2.64 4.68 24.05
N THR A 276 1.59 3.93 23.68
CA THR A 276 0.67 3.29 24.63
C THR A 276 0.90 1.79 24.81
N PHE A 277 1.82 1.16 24.08
CA PHE A 277 2.07 -0.27 24.18
C PHE A 277 3.55 -0.65 24.12
N CYS A 278 3.86 -1.85 24.61
CA CYS A 278 5.19 -2.45 24.54
C CYS A 278 5.54 -2.86 23.10
N HIS A 279 6.65 -2.36 22.57
CA HIS A 279 7.09 -2.62 21.19
C HIS A 279 7.57 -4.04 20.95
N HIS A 280 7.72 -4.84 22.00
CA HIS A 280 8.06 -6.27 21.88
C HIS A 280 6.82 -7.18 21.93
N CYS A 281 5.95 -7.02 22.95
CA CYS A 281 4.85 -7.96 23.22
C CYS A 281 3.45 -7.38 22.94
N ALA A 282 3.35 -6.18 22.37
CA ALA A 282 2.11 -5.44 22.06
C ALA A 282 1.19 -5.14 23.27
N GLN A 283 1.56 -5.51 24.50
CA GLN A 283 0.75 -5.21 25.69
C GLN A 283 0.65 -3.70 25.91
N VAL A 284 -0.57 -3.21 26.05
CA VAL A 284 -0.88 -1.83 26.42
C VAL A 284 -0.31 -1.54 27.82
N PHE A 285 0.35 -0.40 27.97
CA PHE A 285 0.86 0.04 29.26
C PHE A 285 -0.31 0.35 30.21
N LYS A 286 -0.30 -0.28 31.38
CA LYS A 286 -1.28 0.03 32.43
C LYS A 286 -0.96 1.38 33.05
N SER A 287 -1.99 2.12 33.47
CA SER A 287 -1.79 3.39 34.16
C SER A 287 -0.92 3.21 35.41
N GLY A 288 0.07 4.07 35.60
CA GLY A 288 1.05 3.98 36.70
C GLY A 288 2.16 2.94 36.51
N GLN A 289 2.13 2.08 35.48
CA GLN A 289 3.24 1.18 35.17
C GLN A 289 4.37 1.97 34.50
N GLY A 290 5.55 1.96 35.11
CA GLY A 290 6.73 2.60 34.53
C GLY A 290 7.14 1.92 33.21
N LEU A 291 7.00 2.63 32.09
CA LEU A 291 7.53 2.17 30.81
C LEU A 291 9.05 2.38 30.75
N ARG A 292 9.74 1.49 30.06
CA ARG A 292 11.19 1.59 29.84
C ARG A 292 11.44 2.03 28.41
N LYS A 293 12.10 3.16 28.24
CA LYS A 293 12.61 3.61 26.94
C LYS A 293 13.99 3.01 26.69
N CYS A 294 14.27 2.59 25.47
CA CYS A 294 15.64 2.23 25.09
C CYS A 294 16.57 3.42 25.31
N LYS A 295 17.61 3.29 26.14
CA LYS A 295 18.54 4.40 26.43
C LYS A 295 19.39 4.81 25.22
N GLY A 296 19.61 3.89 24.28
CA GLY A 296 20.42 4.11 23.08
C GLY A 296 19.69 4.99 22.05
N CYS A 297 18.62 4.47 21.44
CA CYS A 297 17.87 5.18 20.40
C CYS A 297 16.74 6.07 20.92
N ARG A 298 16.25 5.86 22.16
CA ARG A 298 15.09 6.54 22.76
C ARG A 298 13.76 6.40 22.00
N ARG A 299 13.72 5.56 20.96
CA ARG A 299 12.56 5.36 20.09
C ARG A 299 11.72 4.13 20.43
N ALA A 300 12.33 3.09 21.01
CA ALA A 300 11.61 1.88 21.42
C ALA A 300 11.15 1.93 22.89
N LEU A 301 9.94 1.43 23.15
CA LEU A 301 9.29 1.41 24.46
C LEU A 301 8.96 -0.03 24.91
N TYR A 302 9.21 -0.35 26.17
CA TYR A 302 9.01 -1.71 26.71
C TYR A 302 8.31 -1.68 28.06
N CYS A 303 7.53 -2.72 28.36
CA CYS A 303 6.88 -2.88 29.67
C CYS A 303 7.85 -3.35 30.77
N GLY A 304 9.06 -3.82 30.40
CA GLY A 304 10.04 -4.35 31.35
C GLY A 304 11.37 -4.73 30.69
N ALA A 305 12.37 -5.03 31.53
CA ALA A 305 13.71 -5.39 31.07
C ALA A 305 13.73 -6.70 30.27
N GLN A 306 12.83 -7.64 30.59
CA GLN A 306 12.70 -8.90 29.86
C GLN A 306 12.32 -8.62 28.40
N CYS A 307 11.24 -7.89 28.14
CA CYS A 307 10.83 -7.52 26.77
C CYS A 307 11.93 -6.76 26.02
N GLN A 308 12.62 -5.82 26.69
CA GLN A 308 13.74 -5.11 26.10
C GLN A 308 14.88 -6.06 25.69
N LYS A 309 15.22 -7.05 26.52
CA LYS A 309 16.30 -8.01 26.25
C LYS A 309 15.94 -8.97 25.11
N HIS A 310 14.70 -9.44 25.05
CA HIS A 310 14.23 -10.32 23.96
C HIS A 310 14.23 -9.56 22.63
N ASP A 311 13.68 -8.34 22.61
CA ASP A 311 13.67 -7.52 21.40
C ASP A 311 15.07 -7.14 20.92
N TRP A 312 15.99 -6.90 21.87
CA TRP A 312 17.40 -6.66 21.57
C TRP A 312 18.03 -7.82 20.79
N SER A 313 17.78 -9.06 21.20
CA SER A 313 18.34 -10.25 20.54
C SER A 313 17.71 -10.56 19.17
N THR A 314 16.48 -10.14 18.90
CA THR A 314 15.78 -10.49 17.67
C THR A 314 16.01 -9.48 16.55
N VAL A 315 15.77 -8.19 16.81
CA VAL A 315 15.79 -7.16 15.75
C VAL A 315 16.35 -5.82 16.24
N HIS A 316 16.16 -5.47 17.52
CA HIS A 316 16.39 -4.12 17.98
C HIS A 316 17.87 -3.75 18.09
N LYS A 317 18.80 -4.68 18.29
CA LYS A 317 20.24 -4.36 18.38
C LYS A 317 20.74 -3.57 17.16
N VAL A 318 20.35 -4.02 15.96
CA VAL A 318 20.72 -3.39 14.69
C VAL A 318 19.94 -2.10 14.49
N ALA A 319 18.60 -2.17 14.59
CA ALA A 319 17.72 -1.01 14.44
C ALA A 319 18.08 0.13 15.41
N CYS A 320 18.47 -0.17 16.65
CA CYS A 320 18.87 0.82 17.65
C CYS A 320 20.09 1.62 17.20
N LYS A 321 21.09 0.97 16.61
CA LYS A 321 22.31 1.66 16.11
C LYS A 321 21.95 2.58 14.95
N VAL A 322 21.20 2.06 13.97
CA VAL A 322 20.75 2.82 12.80
C VAL A 322 19.90 4.02 13.23
N TRP A 323 18.86 3.81 14.02
CA TRP A 323 17.99 4.88 14.49
C TRP A 323 18.69 5.97 15.30
N ARG A 324 19.69 5.60 16.10
CA ARG A 324 20.50 6.58 16.84
C ARG A 324 21.24 7.50 15.87
N LEU A 325 21.87 6.94 14.85
CA LEU A 325 22.63 7.70 13.84
C LEU A 325 21.70 8.51 12.93
N VAL A 326 20.59 7.93 12.48
CA VAL A 326 19.55 8.64 11.72
C VAL A 326 19.01 9.85 12.48
N THR A 327 18.89 9.78 13.81
CA THR A 327 18.46 10.95 14.60
C THR A 327 19.44 12.12 14.45
N VAL A 328 20.74 11.84 14.46
CA VAL A 328 21.77 12.87 14.26
C VAL A 328 21.75 13.38 12.82
N GLU A 329 21.56 12.48 11.86
CA GLU A 329 21.52 12.84 10.43
C GLU A 329 20.33 13.72 10.07
N GLU A 330 19.15 13.37 10.57
CA GLU A 330 17.89 14.10 10.39
C GLU A 330 17.93 15.52 10.99
N GLU A 331 18.87 15.81 11.90
CA GLU A 331 19.07 17.14 12.47
C GLU A 331 19.89 18.08 11.56
N LYS A 332 20.63 17.55 10.58
CA LYS A 332 21.44 18.36 9.66
C LYS A 332 20.53 19.21 8.74
N PRO A 333 20.79 20.52 8.58
CA PRO A 333 19.95 21.40 7.75
C PRO A 333 19.79 20.95 6.30
N SER A 334 20.87 20.45 5.67
CA SER A 334 20.85 19.96 4.28
C SER A 334 19.92 18.75 4.11
N VAL A 335 19.95 17.81 5.06
CA VAL A 335 19.09 16.63 5.07
C VAL A 335 17.64 17.02 5.27
N ARG A 336 17.34 17.93 6.19
CA ARG A 336 15.97 18.45 6.39
C ARG A 336 15.42 19.14 5.14
N GLN A 337 16.25 19.94 4.48
CA GLN A 337 15.87 20.59 3.22
C GLN A 337 15.59 19.55 2.13
N ALA A 338 16.45 18.52 2.00
CA ALA A 338 16.24 17.44 1.03
C ALA A 338 14.97 16.61 1.34
N ILE A 339 14.68 16.35 2.61
CA ILE A 339 13.44 15.68 3.04
C ILE A 339 12.21 16.53 2.72
N ALA A 340 12.27 17.85 2.93
CA ALA A 340 11.18 18.77 2.61
C ALA A 340 10.89 18.87 1.10
N GLN A 341 11.86 18.50 0.25
CA GLN A 341 11.71 18.42 -1.21
C GLN A 341 11.17 17.07 -1.70
N LEU A 342 10.98 16.09 -0.80
CA LEU A 342 10.35 14.83 -1.16
C LEU A 342 8.87 15.07 -1.49
N SER A 343 8.39 14.40 -2.54
CA SER A 343 6.97 14.37 -2.89
C SER A 343 6.18 13.48 -1.94
N LEU A 344 6.01 13.92 -0.70
CA LEU A 344 5.27 13.19 0.33
C LEU A 344 3.74 13.34 0.18
N ASP A 345 3.30 14.40 -0.48
CA ASP A 345 1.88 14.63 -0.78
C ASP A 345 1.49 13.81 -2.02
N ALA A 346 0.76 12.72 -1.82
CA ALA A 346 0.33 11.87 -2.91
C ALA A 346 -0.63 12.56 -3.88
N VAL A 347 -1.46 13.49 -3.39
CA VAL A 347 -2.44 14.22 -4.21
C VAL A 347 -1.73 15.23 -5.09
N ALA A 348 -0.86 16.06 -4.50
CA ALA A 348 -0.16 17.10 -5.22
C ALA A 348 0.87 16.57 -6.24
N ASN A 349 1.30 15.33 -6.11
CA ASN A 349 2.31 14.71 -6.97
C ASN A 349 1.73 13.67 -7.93
N PHE A 350 0.41 13.68 -8.13
CA PHE A 350 -0.21 12.84 -9.13
C PHE A 350 0.16 13.33 -10.54
N PRO A 351 0.63 12.46 -11.45
CA PRO A 351 0.78 12.82 -12.85
C PRO A 351 -0.60 13.18 -13.43
N ALA A 352 -0.74 14.42 -13.89
CA ALA A 352 -1.94 14.95 -14.53
C ALA A 352 -2.29 14.23 -15.84
#